data_AF-A0A9F5MUC4-F1
#
_entry.id   AF-A0A9F5MUC4-F1
#
_cell.length_a   1.000
_cell.length_b   1.000
_cell.length_c   1.000
_cell.angle_alpha   90.00
_cell.angle_beta   90.00
_cell.angle_gamma   90.00
#
_symmetry.space_group_name_H-M   'P 1'
#
loop_
_entity.id
_entity.type
_entity.pdbx_description
1 polymer ?
#
loop_
_entity_poly.entity_id
_entity_poly.type
_entity_poly.pdbx_seq_one_letter_code
_entity_poly.pdbx_strand_id
1 'polypeptide(L)'
;MSALQKILYRHMQAKGILLTDGSEKDKKGKGGAKTLMNTIMQLRKICNHPYMFQHIEESFAEHLGYSNGVINGAELYRASGKFELLDRILPKLRATNHRVLLFCQMTSLMTIMEDYFAFRNFAYLRLDGTTKSEDRAALLKKFNEPNSQYFIFLLSTRAGGLGLNLQAADTVIIFDSDWNPHQDLQAQDRAHRIGQQNEVRVLRLCTVNSVEEKILAAAKYKLNVDQKVIQAGMFDQKSSSHERRAFLQAILEHEEENEEEDEVPDDETLNQMIARNEEEFDHFMRMDMDRRREDARNPKRKPRLMEEDELPSWIIKDDAEVERLTCEEEEEKIFGRGSRQRRDVDYSDALTEKQWLRAIEDGNLEEMEEEVRLKKRKRRRNVDKDSGKEDGEKAKKRRGRPPAEKLSPNPPKLTKQMNAIIDTVINYKDSSGRQLSEVFIQLPSRKEYPEYYELIRKPVDFKKIKERIRNHKYRSLSDLEKDVMLLCHNAQTFNLEGSQIYEDSIVLQSVFKSARQKLAKEDESEEESNEEEEDEDDESESESKSVKVKIKLNKKDDKNRDKGKGKKRQARVKAKPVVSDDDTDEDQDENISYINYPKVNYLERRNPVTL
;
A
#
# COMPACT_ATOMS: atom_id res chain seq x y z
N MET A 1 1.46 10.42 -23.21
CA MET A 1 0.15 9.93 -22.71
C MET A 1 -0.94 10.31 -23.71
N SER A 2 -1.94 9.45 -23.92
CA SER A 2 -3.17 9.77 -24.68
C SER A 2 -4.05 10.79 -23.93
N ALA A 3 -5.07 11.38 -24.59
CA ALA A 3 -6.01 12.28 -23.92
C ALA A 3 -6.71 11.61 -22.73
N LEU A 4 -7.18 10.37 -22.93
CA LEU A 4 -7.78 9.56 -21.86
C LEU A 4 -6.83 9.38 -20.67
N GLN A 5 -5.57 9.03 -20.93
CA GLN A 5 -4.57 8.90 -19.87
C GLN A 5 -4.37 10.22 -19.13
N LYS A 6 -4.24 11.35 -19.84
CA LYS A 6 -4.02 12.67 -19.24
C LYS A 6 -5.15 13.08 -18.31
N ILE A 7 -6.41 12.90 -18.73
CA ILE A 7 -7.59 13.27 -17.93
C ILE A 7 -7.69 12.39 -16.69
N LEU A 8 -7.60 11.07 -16.85
CA LEU A 8 -7.64 10.13 -15.71
C LEU A 8 -6.48 10.39 -14.74
N TYR A 9 -5.28 10.67 -15.27
CA TYR A 9 -4.11 10.96 -14.47
C TYR A 9 -4.28 12.26 -13.67
N ARG A 10 -4.80 13.33 -14.29
CA ARG A 10 -5.08 14.61 -13.61
C ARG A 10 -6.09 14.45 -12.48
N HIS A 11 -7.22 13.77 -12.72
CA HIS A 11 -8.23 13.55 -11.69
C HIS A 11 -7.70 12.68 -10.54
N MET A 12 -6.92 11.64 -10.85
CA MET A 12 -6.30 10.78 -9.85
C MET A 12 -5.27 11.55 -9.01
N GLN A 13 -4.45 12.37 -9.64
CA GLN A 13 -3.38 13.13 -8.97
C GLN A 13 -3.94 14.24 -8.07
N ALA A 14 -4.96 14.97 -8.53
CA ALA A 14 -5.52 16.09 -7.79
C ALA A 14 -6.44 15.66 -6.64
N LYS A 15 -7.27 14.62 -6.85
CA LYS A 15 -8.38 14.28 -5.95
C LYS A 15 -8.33 12.84 -5.41
N GLY A 16 -7.44 11.97 -5.91
CA GLY A 16 -7.38 10.56 -5.50
C GLY A 16 -8.61 9.76 -5.90
N ILE A 17 -9.33 10.21 -6.93
CA ILE A 17 -10.64 9.69 -7.33
C ILE A 17 -10.61 9.28 -8.80
N LEU A 18 -11.25 8.15 -9.09
CA LEU A 18 -11.50 7.68 -10.44
C LEU A 18 -12.94 7.97 -10.82
N LEU A 19 -13.16 8.67 -11.92
CA LEU A 19 -14.50 8.90 -12.44
C LEU A 19 -15.07 7.58 -12.98
N THR A 20 -16.37 7.36 -12.76
CA THR A 20 -17.11 6.22 -13.31
C THR A 20 -18.34 6.72 -14.04
N ASP A 21 -18.87 5.94 -14.98
CA ASP A 21 -20.06 6.27 -15.79
C ASP A 21 -21.38 6.28 -14.97
N GLY A 22 -21.31 6.17 -13.64
CA GLY A 22 -22.47 6.16 -12.75
C GLY A 22 -23.26 4.84 -12.71
N SER A 23 -22.86 3.83 -13.50
CA SER A 23 -23.40 2.47 -13.49
C SER A 23 -23.02 1.71 -12.20
N GLU A 24 -21.77 1.85 -11.74
CA GLU A 24 -21.34 1.43 -10.40
C GLU A 24 -21.86 2.43 -9.36
N LYS A 25 -23.09 2.20 -8.92
CA LYS A 25 -23.60 2.85 -7.71
C LYS A 25 -22.80 2.34 -6.52
N ASP A 26 -22.21 3.25 -5.76
CA ASP A 26 -21.66 2.89 -4.46
C ASP A 26 -22.79 2.31 -3.59
N LYS A 27 -22.45 1.64 -2.48
CA LYS A 27 -23.43 1.00 -1.58
C LYS A 27 -24.51 1.95 -1.02
N LYS A 28 -24.38 3.25 -1.29
CA LYS A 28 -25.32 4.33 -0.95
C LYS A 28 -26.14 4.87 -2.14
N GLY A 29 -25.98 4.35 -3.35
CA GLY A 29 -26.78 4.73 -4.52
C GLY A 29 -26.30 5.97 -5.29
N LYS A 30 -25.22 6.64 -4.84
CA LYS A 30 -24.52 7.67 -5.64
C LYS A 30 -23.51 6.98 -6.56
N GLY A 31 -23.63 7.20 -7.87
CA GLY A 31 -22.67 6.73 -8.87
C GLY A 31 -21.96 7.92 -9.50
N GLY A 32 -20.74 7.72 -9.98
CA GLY A 32 -20.03 8.73 -10.79
C GLY A 32 -18.56 8.94 -10.43
N ALA A 33 -18.13 8.59 -9.22
CA ALA A 33 -16.76 8.74 -8.78
C ALA A 33 -16.42 7.74 -7.67
N LYS A 34 -15.22 7.15 -7.70
CA LYS A 34 -14.75 6.17 -6.72
C LYS A 34 -13.42 6.64 -6.13
N THR A 35 -13.39 6.90 -4.82
CA THR A 35 -12.12 7.17 -4.13
C THR A 35 -11.28 5.90 -4.12
N LEU A 36 -10.05 5.97 -4.64
CA LEU A 36 -9.12 4.85 -4.63
C LEU A 36 -8.01 5.10 -3.61
N MET A 37 -7.76 4.09 -2.78
CA MET A 37 -6.55 4.03 -1.97
C MET A 37 -5.35 3.68 -2.86
N ASN A 38 -4.14 4.02 -2.42
CA ASN A 38 -2.89 3.74 -3.14
C ASN A 38 -2.81 4.45 -4.50
N THR A 39 -2.87 5.78 -4.46
CA THR A 39 -2.79 6.70 -5.62
C THR A 39 -1.64 6.34 -6.56
N ILE A 40 -0.45 6.07 -6.02
CA ILE A 40 0.74 5.72 -6.80
C ILE A 40 0.52 4.46 -7.66
N MET A 41 -0.08 3.40 -7.09
CA MET A 41 -0.37 2.19 -7.84
C MET A 41 -1.40 2.45 -8.96
N GLN A 42 -2.43 3.24 -8.70
CA GLN A 42 -3.43 3.57 -9.72
C GLN A 42 -2.83 4.44 -10.83
N LEU A 43 -1.99 5.43 -10.48
CA LEU A 43 -1.28 6.25 -11.46
C LEU A 43 -0.40 5.38 -12.37
N ARG A 44 0.31 4.37 -11.82
CA ARG A 44 1.07 3.40 -12.63
C ARG A 44 0.17 2.60 -13.58
N LYS A 45 -1.02 2.16 -13.13
CA LYS A 45 -1.97 1.48 -14.02
C LYS A 45 -2.41 2.38 -15.18
N ILE A 46 -2.69 3.65 -14.91
CA ILE A 46 -3.08 4.63 -15.95
C ILE A 46 -1.94 4.82 -16.96
N CYS A 47 -0.69 4.99 -16.48
CA CYS A 47 0.50 5.11 -17.34
C CYS A 47 0.69 3.89 -18.24
N ASN A 48 0.41 2.69 -17.72
CA ASN A 48 0.47 1.45 -18.50
C ASN A 48 -0.67 1.35 -19.51
N HIS A 49 -1.92 1.30 -19.04
CA HIS A 49 -3.10 1.25 -19.90
C HIS A 49 -4.40 1.65 -19.15
N PRO A 50 -5.23 2.57 -19.69
CA PRO A 50 -6.51 2.94 -19.07
C PRO A 50 -7.48 1.77 -18.85
N TYR A 51 -7.55 0.82 -19.80
CA TYR A 51 -8.43 -0.36 -19.71
C TYR A 51 -7.99 -1.39 -18.66
N MET A 52 -6.90 -1.15 -17.91
CA MET A 52 -6.65 -1.89 -16.66
C MET A 52 -7.77 -1.68 -15.63
N PHE A 53 -8.53 -0.60 -15.76
CA PHE A 53 -9.77 -0.37 -15.03
C PHE A 53 -10.94 -0.90 -15.87
N GLN A 54 -11.43 -2.09 -15.51
CA GLN A 54 -12.47 -2.78 -16.27
C GLN A 54 -13.73 -1.94 -16.51
N HIS A 55 -14.17 -1.13 -15.54
CA HIS A 55 -15.33 -0.24 -15.71
C HIS A 55 -15.10 0.87 -16.75
N ILE A 56 -13.86 1.31 -16.93
CA ILE A 56 -13.50 2.28 -17.97
C ILE A 56 -13.59 1.58 -19.32
N GLU A 57 -13.01 0.38 -19.43
CA GLU A 57 -13.09 -0.42 -20.66
C GLU A 57 -14.53 -0.71 -21.07
N GLU A 58 -15.37 -1.19 -20.15
CA GLU A 58 -16.77 -1.53 -20.43
C GLU A 58 -17.58 -0.30 -20.91
N SER A 59 -17.40 0.85 -20.25
CA SER A 59 -18.08 2.09 -20.64
C SER A 59 -17.59 2.63 -21.99
N PHE A 60 -16.27 2.56 -22.25
CA PHE A 60 -15.74 2.93 -23.57
C PHE A 60 -16.20 1.96 -24.66
N ALA A 61 -16.27 0.66 -24.36
CA ALA A 61 -16.76 -0.35 -25.28
C ALA A 61 -18.22 -0.05 -25.66
N GLU A 62 -19.07 0.29 -24.69
CA GLU A 62 -20.46 0.70 -24.93
C GLU A 62 -20.53 1.98 -25.78
N HIS A 63 -19.74 3.00 -25.46
CA HIS A 63 -19.69 4.25 -26.22
C HIS A 63 -19.28 4.05 -27.70
N LEU A 64 -18.33 3.13 -27.94
CA LEU A 64 -17.84 2.78 -29.27
C LEU A 64 -18.72 1.74 -29.99
N GLY A 65 -19.77 1.24 -29.33
CA GLY A 65 -20.72 0.29 -29.91
C GLY A 65 -20.26 -1.19 -29.92
N TYR A 66 -19.29 -1.56 -29.09
CA TYR A 66 -18.86 -2.95 -28.91
C TYR A 66 -19.83 -3.69 -27.97
N SER A 67 -20.46 -4.74 -28.47
CA SER A 67 -21.47 -5.52 -27.74
C SER A 67 -20.92 -6.40 -26.60
N ASN A 68 -19.60 -6.66 -26.59
CA ASN A 68 -18.99 -7.65 -25.70
C ASN A 68 -18.24 -7.02 -24.50
N GLY A 69 -18.28 -5.69 -24.35
CA GLY A 69 -17.60 -4.99 -23.25
C GLY A 69 -16.06 -5.01 -23.30
N VAL A 70 -15.47 -5.60 -24.34
CA VAL A 70 -14.01 -5.70 -24.55
C VAL A 70 -13.63 -4.92 -25.80
N ILE A 71 -12.63 -4.04 -25.67
CA ILE A 71 -12.20 -3.16 -26.75
C ILE A 71 -11.10 -3.86 -27.54
N ASN A 72 -11.42 -4.21 -28.78
CA ASN A 72 -10.48 -4.82 -29.71
C ASN A 72 -10.17 -3.90 -30.89
N GLY A 73 -8.94 -3.95 -31.37
CA GLY A 73 -8.51 -3.30 -32.60
C GLY A 73 -7.68 -2.03 -32.38
N ALA A 74 -7.88 -1.04 -33.25
CA ALA A 74 -7.08 0.18 -33.23
C ALA A 74 -7.27 1.00 -31.95
N GLU A 75 -8.49 1.03 -31.41
CA GLU A 75 -8.79 1.80 -30.19
C GLU A 75 -8.07 1.28 -28.94
N LEU A 76 -7.58 0.04 -28.97
CA LEU A 76 -6.78 -0.52 -27.90
C LEU A 76 -5.43 0.19 -27.78
N TYR A 77 -4.65 0.24 -28.86
CA TYR A 77 -3.33 0.88 -28.81
C TYR A 77 -3.42 2.41 -28.83
N ARG A 78 -4.46 3.01 -29.43
CA ARG A 78 -4.67 4.48 -29.42
C ARG A 78 -4.94 5.04 -28.02
N ALA A 79 -5.48 4.20 -27.12
CA ALA A 79 -5.79 4.59 -25.75
C ALA A 79 -4.55 4.73 -24.84
N SER A 80 -3.40 4.15 -25.19
CA SER A 80 -2.17 4.23 -24.39
C SER A 80 -0.95 4.60 -25.23
N GLY A 81 -0.22 5.63 -24.78
CA GLY A 81 1.01 6.08 -25.46
C GLY A 81 2.08 4.99 -25.57
N LYS A 82 2.20 4.10 -24.58
CA LYS A 82 3.17 2.99 -24.63
C LYS A 82 2.80 1.94 -25.68
N PHE A 83 1.51 1.65 -25.84
CA PHE A 83 1.05 0.70 -26.86
C PHE A 83 1.18 1.28 -28.27
N GLU A 84 0.95 2.58 -28.43
CA GLU A 84 1.21 3.28 -29.69
C GLU A 84 2.69 3.18 -30.09
N LEU A 85 3.61 3.35 -29.13
CA LEU A 85 5.04 3.16 -29.37
C LEU A 85 5.37 1.70 -29.72
N LEU A 86 4.81 0.71 -29.00
CA LEU A 86 4.97 -0.71 -29.35
C LEU A 86 4.45 -1.02 -30.76
N ASP A 87 3.39 -0.35 -31.19
CA ASP A 87 2.82 -0.47 -32.54
C ASP A 87 3.74 0.09 -33.63
N ARG A 88 4.65 1.02 -33.28
CA ARG A 88 5.72 1.47 -34.19
C ARG A 88 6.88 0.47 -34.24
N ILE A 89 7.26 -0.07 -33.09
CA ILE A 89 8.50 -0.83 -32.92
C ILE A 89 8.34 -2.30 -33.36
N LEU A 90 7.29 -2.99 -32.89
CA LEU A 90 7.14 -4.43 -33.08
C LEU A 90 7.03 -4.86 -34.54
N PRO A 91 6.30 -4.16 -35.43
CA PRO A 91 6.26 -4.51 -36.85
C PRO A 91 7.63 -4.42 -37.54
N LYS A 92 8.43 -3.40 -37.17
CA LYS A 92 9.79 -3.19 -37.69
C LYS A 92 10.71 -4.34 -37.28
N LEU A 93 10.71 -4.68 -35.99
CA LEU A 93 11.50 -5.78 -35.45
C LEU A 93 11.09 -7.15 -36.04
N ARG A 94 9.81 -7.34 -36.35
CA ARG A 94 9.34 -8.55 -37.04
C ARG A 94 9.83 -8.61 -38.48
N ALA A 95 9.85 -7.47 -39.20
CA ALA A 95 10.32 -7.41 -40.58
C ALA A 95 11.82 -7.74 -40.69
N THR A 96 12.62 -7.34 -39.71
CA THR A 96 14.05 -7.68 -39.62
C THR A 96 14.35 -8.99 -38.88
N ASN A 97 13.32 -9.76 -38.51
CA ASN A 97 13.42 -11.08 -37.89
C ASN A 97 14.18 -11.09 -36.54
N HIS A 98 14.07 -10.03 -35.75
CA HIS A 98 14.52 -10.02 -34.35
C HIS A 98 13.52 -10.76 -33.46
N ARG A 99 13.93 -11.15 -32.25
CA ARG A 99 13.07 -11.81 -31.25
C ARG A 99 13.04 -10.99 -29.96
N VAL A 100 11.83 -10.78 -29.44
CA VAL A 100 11.60 -9.81 -28.37
C VAL A 100 11.21 -10.51 -27.06
N LEU A 101 11.93 -10.20 -25.98
CA LEU A 101 11.46 -10.45 -24.61
C LEU A 101 10.74 -9.21 -24.10
N LEU A 102 9.48 -9.36 -23.69
CA LEU A 102 8.70 -8.25 -23.15
C LEU A 102 8.40 -8.52 -21.67
N PHE A 103 8.92 -7.67 -20.80
CA PHE A 103 8.71 -7.74 -19.36
C PHE A 103 7.59 -6.81 -18.90
N CYS A 104 6.67 -7.36 -18.10
CA CYS A 104 5.61 -6.62 -17.41
C CYS A 104 5.54 -6.97 -15.92
N GLN A 105 5.28 -5.99 -15.06
CA GLN A 105 5.06 -6.25 -13.64
C GLN A 105 3.62 -6.75 -13.39
N MET A 106 2.62 -6.07 -13.97
CA MET A 106 1.21 -6.35 -13.72
C MET A 106 0.63 -7.41 -14.67
N THR A 107 0.06 -8.49 -14.13
CA THR A 107 -0.50 -9.60 -14.94
C THR A 107 -1.78 -9.21 -15.70
N SER A 108 -2.53 -8.22 -15.22
CA SER A 108 -3.69 -7.67 -15.93
C SER A 108 -3.27 -6.99 -17.23
N LEU A 109 -2.16 -6.26 -17.22
CA LEU A 109 -1.58 -5.66 -18.43
C LEU A 109 -1.16 -6.73 -19.44
N MET A 110 -0.59 -7.84 -18.96
CA MET A 110 -0.22 -8.96 -19.84
C MET A 110 -1.43 -9.46 -20.63
N THR A 111 -2.62 -9.49 -20.03
CA THR A 111 -3.85 -9.95 -20.70
C THR A 111 -4.26 -8.97 -21.81
N ILE A 112 -4.19 -7.66 -21.54
CA ILE A 112 -4.41 -6.61 -22.56
C ILE A 112 -3.42 -6.73 -23.72
N MET A 113 -2.15 -7.09 -23.44
CA MET A 113 -1.17 -7.33 -24.49
C MET A 113 -1.48 -8.56 -25.35
N GLU A 114 -2.07 -9.62 -24.77
CA GLU A 114 -2.49 -10.79 -25.55
C GLU A 114 -3.55 -10.41 -26.59
N ASP A 115 -4.52 -9.57 -26.22
CA ASP A 115 -5.54 -9.06 -27.13
C ASP A 115 -4.92 -8.22 -28.26
N TYR A 116 -3.92 -7.39 -27.92
CA TYR A 116 -3.16 -6.62 -28.90
C TYR A 116 -2.33 -7.50 -29.85
N PHE A 117 -1.66 -8.54 -29.34
CA PHE A 117 -0.90 -9.48 -30.16
C PHE A 117 -1.81 -10.31 -31.07
N ALA A 118 -3.00 -10.69 -30.60
CA ALA A 118 -4.01 -11.34 -31.42
C ALA A 118 -4.48 -10.42 -32.55
N PHE A 119 -4.71 -9.14 -32.28
CA PHE A 119 -5.11 -8.15 -33.27
C PHE A 119 -4.05 -7.95 -34.37
N ARG A 120 -2.76 -7.81 -34.01
CA ARG A 120 -1.65 -7.67 -34.96
C ARG A 120 -1.16 -9.00 -35.53
N ASN A 121 -1.74 -10.13 -35.09
CA ASN A 121 -1.36 -11.49 -35.47
C ASN A 121 0.13 -11.79 -35.24
N PHE A 122 0.61 -11.47 -34.04
CA PHE A 122 1.95 -11.82 -33.57
C PHE A 122 1.89 -13.13 -32.78
N ALA A 123 2.71 -14.11 -33.18
CA ALA A 123 2.87 -15.33 -32.41
C ALA A 123 3.69 -15.04 -31.15
N TYR A 124 3.11 -15.32 -29.98
CA TYR A 124 3.73 -15.05 -28.71
C TYR A 124 3.64 -16.24 -27.74
N LEU A 125 4.50 -16.23 -26.72
CA LEU A 125 4.44 -17.12 -25.56
C LEU A 125 4.28 -16.29 -24.29
N ARG A 126 3.55 -16.81 -23.30
CA ARG A 126 3.31 -16.14 -22.01
C ARG A 126 3.86 -16.97 -20.85
N LEU A 127 4.60 -16.33 -19.95
CA LEU A 127 5.08 -16.92 -18.70
C LEU A 127 4.89 -15.93 -17.55
N ASP A 128 4.07 -16.34 -16.60
CA ASP A 128 3.84 -15.62 -15.34
C ASP A 128 3.99 -16.56 -14.14
N GLY A 129 3.79 -16.01 -12.93
CA GLY A 129 3.90 -16.77 -11.68
C GLY A 129 2.84 -17.87 -11.48
N THR A 130 1.84 -17.97 -12.36
CA THR A 130 0.83 -19.04 -12.30
C THR A 130 1.22 -20.27 -13.12
N THR A 131 2.18 -20.13 -14.03
CA THR A 131 2.69 -21.25 -14.84
C THR A 131 3.44 -22.29 -13.98
N LYS A 132 3.16 -23.57 -14.23
CA LYS A 132 3.84 -24.68 -13.55
C LYS A 132 5.28 -24.82 -14.05
N SER A 133 6.15 -25.39 -13.22
CA SER A 133 7.57 -25.57 -13.55
C SER A 133 7.82 -26.45 -14.78
N GLU A 134 6.99 -27.47 -15.01
CA GLU A 134 7.09 -28.36 -16.18
C GLU A 134 6.75 -27.60 -17.47
N ASP A 135 5.63 -26.87 -17.46
CA ASP A 135 5.19 -26.05 -18.60
C ASP A 135 6.21 -24.96 -18.93
N ARG A 136 6.86 -24.40 -17.90
CA ARG A 136 7.94 -23.42 -18.06
C ARG A 136 9.09 -23.96 -18.90
N ALA A 137 9.59 -25.17 -18.59
CA ALA A 137 10.67 -25.78 -19.37
C ALA A 137 10.25 -26.04 -20.83
N ALA A 138 9.01 -26.47 -21.05
CA ALA A 138 8.47 -26.66 -22.39
C ALA A 138 8.37 -25.36 -23.20
N LEU A 139 7.93 -24.26 -22.57
CA LEU A 139 7.87 -22.93 -23.20
C LEU A 139 9.26 -22.40 -23.58
N LEU A 140 10.24 -22.54 -22.67
CA LEU A 140 11.63 -22.16 -22.93
C LEU A 140 12.20 -22.93 -24.14
N LYS A 141 11.95 -24.23 -24.21
CA LYS A 141 12.39 -25.05 -25.34
C LYS A 141 11.78 -24.59 -26.65
N LYS A 142 10.46 -24.37 -26.68
CA LYS A 142 9.73 -23.87 -27.87
C LYS A 142 10.26 -22.52 -28.35
N PHE A 143 10.65 -21.63 -27.44
CA PHE A 143 11.17 -20.32 -27.81
C PHE A 143 12.61 -20.38 -28.35
N ASN A 144 13.47 -21.20 -27.73
CA ASN A 144 14.87 -21.35 -28.11
C ASN A 144 15.08 -22.20 -29.37
N GLU A 145 14.02 -22.80 -29.94
CA GLU A 145 14.11 -23.49 -31.23
C GLU A 145 14.57 -22.52 -32.35
N PRO A 146 15.55 -22.91 -33.19
CA PRO A 146 16.12 -22.01 -34.19
C PRO A 146 15.09 -21.51 -35.20
N ASN A 147 14.08 -22.33 -35.53
CA ASN A 147 12.96 -21.96 -36.41
C ASN A 147 11.65 -21.76 -35.63
N SER A 148 11.74 -21.27 -34.40
CA SER A 148 10.54 -20.95 -33.62
C SER A 148 9.70 -19.91 -34.36
N GLN A 149 8.41 -20.22 -34.52
CA GLN A 149 7.43 -19.30 -35.08
C GLN A 149 7.08 -18.14 -34.13
N TYR A 150 7.49 -18.24 -32.86
CA TYR A 150 7.16 -17.26 -31.83
C TYR A 150 8.14 -16.09 -31.86
N PHE A 151 7.61 -14.91 -32.12
CA PHE A 151 8.35 -13.66 -32.22
C PHE A 151 8.53 -13.01 -30.83
N ILE A 152 7.50 -13.09 -29.97
CA ILE A 152 7.47 -12.41 -28.67
C ILE A 152 7.41 -13.43 -27.54
N PHE A 153 8.20 -13.22 -26.49
CA PHE A 153 8.02 -13.88 -25.21
C PHE A 153 7.60 -12.86 -24.15
N LEU A 154 6.34 -12.93 -23.75
CA LEU A 154 5.75 -12.12 -22.69
C LEU A 154 6.05 -12.73 -21.32
N LEU A 155 6.80 -12.00 -20.50
CA LEU A 155 7.31 -12.43 -19.20
C LEU A 155 6.84 -11.49 -18.11
N SER A 156 6.44 -12.04 -16.96
CA SER A 156 6.33 -11.22 -15.76
C SER A 156 7.74 -10.90 -15.23
N THR A 157 8.03 -9.65 -14.83
CA THR A 157 9.36 -9.26 -14.30
C THR A 157 9.81 -10.18 -13.15
N ARG A 158 8.90 -10.49 -12.21
CA ARG A 158 9.19 -11.40 -11.08
C ARG A 158 9.41 -12.86 -11.53
N ALA A 159 8.65 -13.35 -12.50
CA ALA A 159 8.77 -14.73 -12.98
C ALA A 159 10.00 -14.90 -13.90
N GLY A 160 10.34 -13.85 -14.64
CA GLY A 160 11.48 -13.80 -15.56
C GLY A 160 12.82 -13.53 -14.87
N GLY A 161 12.82 -12.88 -13.70
CA GLY A 161 14.01 -12.70 -12.87
C GLY A 161 14.63 -14.03 -12.39
N LEU A 162 13.87 -15.12 -12.33
CA LEU A 162 14.35 -16.39 -11.79
C LEU A 162 14.97 -17.31 -12.86
N GLY A 163 16.29 -17.20 -13.06
CA GLY A 163 17.14 -18.27 -13.60
C GLY A 163 16.82 -18.81 -15.01
N LEU A 164 16.11 -18.05 -15.84
CA LEU A 164 15.78 -18.46 -17.22
C LEU A 164 16.99 -18.28 -18.15
N ASN A 165 17.09 -19.11 -19.19
CA ASN A 165 18.08 -18.95 -20.26
C ASN A 165 17.37 -18.68 -21.59
N LEU A 166 17.42 -17.43 -22.05
CA LEU A 166 16.66 -16.93 -23.21
C LEU A 166 17.60 -16.27 -24.24
N GLN A 167 18.71 -16.95 -24.55
CA GLN A 167 19.73 -16.48 -25.48
C GLN A 167 19.25 -16.35 -26.93
N ALA A 168 18.10 -16.92 -27.28
CA ALA A 168 17.54 -16.77 -28.63
C ALA A 168 16.94 -15.39 -28.90
N ALA A 169 16.69 -14.57 -27.86
CA ALA A 169 16.17 -13.22 -28.01
C ALA A 169 17.27 -12.18 -27.97
N ASP A 170 17.17 -11.20 -28.86
CA ASP A 170 18.14 -10.14 -29.08
C ASP A 170 17.59 -8.75 -28.71
N THR A 171 16.29 -8.61 -28.49
CA THR A 171 15.70 -7.36 -28.02
C THR A 171 14.93 -7.59 -26.72
N VAL A 172 15.16 -6.73 -25.73
CA VAL A 172 14.47 -6.74 -24.43
C VAL A 172 13.68 -5.45 -24.29
N ILE A 173 12.39 -5.55 -24.01
CA ILE A 173 11.52 -4.40 -23.74
C ILE A 173 11.01 -4.50 -22.30
N ILE A 174 11.34 -3.51 -21.49
CA ILE A 174 10.80 -3.33 -20.14
C ILE A 174 9.64 -2.34 -20.24
N PHE A 175 8.42 -2.84 -20.13
CA PHE A 175 7.23 -2.01 -20.32
C PHE A 175 6.92 -1.13 -19.10
N ASP A 176 7.08 -1.68 -17.90
CA ASP A 176 6.96 -0.99 -16.62
C ASP A 176 8.17 -1.31 -15.74
N SER A 177 8.81 -0.26 -15.24
CA SER A 177 9.99 -0.38 -14.38
C SER A 177 9.59 -0.90 -13.00
N ASP A 178 10.40 -1.81 -12.45
CA ASP A 178 10.25 -2.23 -11.05
C ASP A 178 10.83 -1.17 -10.09
N TRP A 179 10.40 -1.22 -8.83
CA TRP A 179 10.92 -0.36 -7.76
C TRP A 179 12.35 -0.75 -7.36
N ASN A 180 12.68 -2.02 -7.56
CA ASN A 180 14.01 -2.55 -7.35
C ASN A 180 14.75 -2.66 -8.70
N PRO A 181 15.76 -1.80 -8.96
CA PRO A 181 16.49 -1.82 -10.23
C PRO A 181 17.21 -3.15 -10.52
N HIS A 182 17.55 -3.92 -9.48
CA HIS A 182 18.20 -5.23 -9.64
C HIS A 182 17.31 -6.25 -10.36
N GLN A 183 15.98 -6.15 -10.21
CA GLN A 183 15.05 -7.03 -10.92
C GLN A 183 15.07 -6.76 -12.43
N ASP A 184 15.17 -5.50 -12.81
CA ASP A 184 15.25 -5.10 -14.21
C ASP A 184 16.61 -5.44 -14.83
N LEU A 185 17.71 -5.28 -14.08
CA LEU A 185 19.04 -5.75 -14.52
C LEU A 185 19.04 -7.27 -14.73
N GLN A 186 18.46 -8.01 -13.79
CA GLN A 186 18.36 -9.46 -13.89
C GLN A 186 17.50 -9.89 -15.10
N ALA A 187 16.46 -9.13 -15.45
CA ALA A 187 15.65 -9.34 -16.64
C ALA A 187 16.46 -9.12 -17.94
N GLN A 188 17.31 -8.08 -17.98
CA GLN A 188 18.20 -7.81 -19.12
C GLN A 188 19.24 -8.92 -19.33
N ASP A 189 19.83 -9.40 -18.24
CA ASP A 189 20.80 -10.51 -18.23
C ASP A 189 20.19 -11.85 -18.70
N ARG A 190 18.87 -11.94 -18.93
CA ARG A 190 18.26 -13.13 -19.55
C ARG A 190 18.60 -13.27 -21.03
N ALA A 191 18.73 -12.14 -21.73
CA ALA A 191 19.14 -12.07 -23.13
C ALA A 191 20.64 -11.82 -23.25
N HIS A 192 21.19 -10.92 -22.44
CA HIS A 192 22.62 -10.62 -22.39
C HIS A 192 23.37 -11.68 -21.56
N ARG A 193 23.56 -12.86 -22.14
CA ARG A 193 24.19 -14.01 -21.49
C ARG A 193 25.17 -14.73 -22.40
N ILE A 194 26.17 -15.38 -21.80
CA ILE A 194 27.18 -16.20 -22.48
C ILE A 194 26.50 -17.21 -23.42
N GLY A 195 26.71 -17.07 -24.72
CA GLY A 195 26.09 -17.88 -25.78
C GLY A 195 25.30 -17.06 -26.79
N GLN A 196 24.88 -15.83 -26.43
CA GLN A 196 24.28 -14.90 -27.37
C GLN A 196 25.30 -14.44 -28.41
N GLN A 197 24.89 -14.42 -29.69
CA GLN A 197 25.70 -13.99 -30.84
C GLN A 197 25.25 -12.63 -31.39
N ASN A 198 23.99 -12.26 -31.17
CA ASN A 198 23.42 -11.01 -31.66
C ASN A 198 23.60 -9.87 -30.64
N GLU A 199 23.70 -8.64 -31.13
CA GLU A 199 23.73 -7.46 -30.25
C GLU A 199 22.40 -7.31 -29.51
N VAL A 200 22.47 -7.25 -28.18
CA VAL A 200 21.27 -7.14 -27.33
C VAL A 200 20.89 -5.68 -27.14
N ARG A 201 19.69 -5.29 -27.58
CA ARG A 201 19.13 -3.95 -27.34
C ARG A 201 18.11 -4.00 -26.20
N VAL A 202 18.25 -3.11 -25.23
CA VAL A 202 17.31 -2.97 -24.09
C VAL A 202 16.55 -1.66 -24.22
N LEU A 203 15.23 -1.74 -24.32
CA LEU A 203 14.34 -0.59 -24.38
C LEU A 203 13.53 -0.53 -23.08
N ARG A 204 13.64 0.58 -22.36
CA ARG A 204 12.83 0.86 -21.17
C ARG A 204 11.79 1.91 -21.50
N LEU A 205 10.51 1.57 -21.38
CA LEU A 205 9.44 2.52 -21.65
C LEU A 205 9.11 3.33 -20.40
N CYS A 206 9.06 4.66 -20.55
CA CYS A 206 8.66 5.59 -19.49
C CYS A 206 7.67 6.60 -20.06
N THR A 207 6.61 6.92 -19.31
CA THR A 207 5.72 8.03 -19.70
C THR A 207 6.23 9.38 -19.17
N VAL A 208 6.31 10.37 -20.07
CA VAL A 208 6.73 11.73 -19.72
C VAL A 208 5.76 12.41 -18.74
N ASN A 209 6.28 13.22 -17.82
CA ASN A 209 5.57 13.98 -16.78
C ASN A 209 4.70 13.07 -15.90
N SER A 210 5.26 11.96 -15.41
CA SER A 210 4.51 10.93 -14.71
C SER A 210 5.17 10.43 -13.44
N VAL A 211 4.42 9.62 -12.67
CA VAL A 211 4.96 8.92 -11.50
C VAL A 211 6.07 7.95 -11.88
N GLU A 212 6.12 7.48 -13.12
CA GLU A 212 7.16 6.54 -13.58
C GLU A 212 8.54 7.18 -13.65
N GLU A 213 8.65 8.46 -13.99
CA GLU A 213 9.93 9.19 -13.98
C GLU A 213 10.48 9.29 -12.57
N LYS A 214 9.61 9.56 -11.58
CA LYS A 214 10.00 9.60 -10.16
C LYS A 214 10.49 8.22 -9.68
N ILE A 215 9.83 7.15 -10.13
CA ILE A 215 10.23 5.78 -9.81
C ILE A 215 11.59 5.47 -10.47
N LEU A 216 11.78 5.86 -11.73
CA LEU A 216 13.02 5.67 -12.45
C LEU A 216 14.18 6.46 -11.82
N ALA A 217 13.95 7.72 -11.46
CA ALA A 217 14.93 8.56 -10.77
C ALA A 217 15.33 7.95 -9.40
N ALA A 218 14.34 7.47 -8.63
CA ALA A 218 14.62 6.77 -7.38
C ALA A 218 15.39 5.45 -7.59
N ALA A 219 15.09 4.71 -8.65
CA ALA A 219 15.80 3.48 -9.01
C ALA A 219 17.25 3.76 -9.47
N LYS A 220 17.46 4.79 -10.31
CA LYS A 220 18.78 5.28 -10.71
C LYS A 220 19.59 5.74 -9.49
N TYR A 221 18.97 6.47 -8.56
CA TYR A 221 19.60 6.88 -7.30
C TYR A 221 20.04 5.67 -6.47
N LYS A 222 19.19 4.65 -6.32
CA LYS A 222 19.55 3.40 -5.62
C LYS A 222 20.72 2.67 -6.29
N LEU A 223 20.72 2.56 -7.62
CA LEU A 223 21.84 1.96 -8.36
C LEU A 223 23.14 2.73 -8.14
N ASN A 224 23.09 4.07 -8.14
CA ASN A 224 24.26 4.89 -7.92
C ASN A 224 24.80 4.71 -6.50
N VAL A 225 23.93 4.71 -5.49
CA VAL A 225 24.32 4.40 -4.10
C VAL A 225 24.96 3.01 -4.03
N ASP A 226 24.34 2.00 -4.63
CA ASP A 226 24.87 0.63 -4.67
C ASP A 226 26.22 0.58 -5.39
N GLN A 227 26.39 1.29 -6.51
CA GLN A 227 27.65 1.37 -7.24
C GLN A 227 28.75 1.99 -6.39
N LYS A 228 28.46 3.10 -5.69
CA LYS A 228 29.38 3.72 -4.73
C LYS A 228 29.75 2.77 -3.59
N VAL A 229 28.81 1.98 -3.08
CA VAL A 229 29.04 1.00 -1.99
C VAL A 229 29.82 -0.23 -2.47
N ILE A 230 29.46 -0.81 -3.62
CA ILE A 230 30.15 -1.97 -4.21
C ILE A 230 31.58 -1.58 -4.54
N GLN A 231 31.80 -0.42 -5.13
CA GLN A 231 33.14 0.05 -5.43
C GLN A 231 33.92 0.38 -4.17
N ALA A 232 33.29 0.99 -3.15
CA ALA A 232 33.90 1.14 -1.83
C ALA A 232 34.34 -0.21 -1.23
N GLY A 233 33.58 -1.27 -1.47
CA GLY A 233 33.90 -2.66 -1.09
C GLY A 233 34.90 -3.38 -2.00
N MET A 234 35.01 -3.02 -3.28
CA MET A 234 36.01 -3.53 -4.23
C MET A 234 37.41 -2.99 -3.95
N PHE A 235 37.53 -1.95 -3.10
CA PHE A 235 38.80 -1.46 -2.62
C PHE A 235 39.32 -2.30 -1.44
N ASP A 236 39.73 -3.53 -1.75
CA ASP A 236 40.65 -4.27 -0.87
C ASP A 236 41.98 -3.48 -0.74
N GLN A 237 42.73 -3.76 0.34
CA GLN A 237 43.83 -2.95 0.92
C GLN A 237 45.07 -2.77 0.03
N LYS A 238 45.02 -3.20 -1.25
CA LYS A 238 46.10 -3.12 -2.25
C LYS A 238 45.92 -2.04 -3.32
N SER A 239 44.75 -1.41 -3.39
CA SER A 239 44.45 -0.35 -4.37
C SER A 239 45.12 0.98 -4.00
N SER A 240 45.79 1.63 -4.97
CA SER A 240 46.48 2.91 -4.72
C SER A 240 45.48 4.03 -4.45
N SER A 241 45.79 4.93 -3.51
CA SER A 241 44.96 6.11 -3.20
C SER A 241 44.70 6.99 -4.43
N HIS A 242 45.60 6.97 -5.41
CA HIS A 242 45.50 7.75 -6.64
C HIS A 242 44.49 7.14 -7.63
N GLU A 243 44.50 5.82 -7.82
CA GLU A 243 43.53 5.11 -8.66
C GLU A 243 42.10 5.23 -8.10
N ARG A 244 41.98 5.19 -6.77
CA ARG A 244 40.71 5.42 -6.08
C ARG A 244 40.12 6.80 -6.38
N ARG A 245 40.94 7.86 -6.37
CA ARG A 245 40.47 9.22 -6.66
C ARG A 245 40.12 9.42 -8.13
N ALA A 246 40.95 8.95 -9.05
CA ALA A 246 40.70 9.07 -10.48
C ALA A 246 39.40 8.34 -10.89
N PHE A 247 39.15 7.16 -10.32
CA PHE A 247 37.94 6.40 -10.60
C PHE A 247 36.69 7.01 -9.95
N LEU A 248 36.78 7.50 -8.70
CA LEU A 248 35.68 8.24 -8.07
C LEU A 248 35.33 9.52 -8.82
N GLN A 249 36.35 10.22 -9.34
CA GLN A 249 36.14 11.43 -10.14
C GLN A 249 35.41 11.12 -11.46
N ALA A 250 35.77 10.03 -12.15
CA ALA A 250 35.07 9.61 -13.37
C ALA A 250 33.58 9.29 -13.14
N ILE A 251 33.21 8.82 -11.95
CA ILE A 251 31.80 8.53 -11.60
C ILE A 251 31.03 9.80 -11.29
N LEU A 252 31.67 10.73 -10.57
CA LEU A 252 31.11 12.06 -10.28
C LEU A 252 30.89 12.87 -11.56
N GLU A 253 31.84 12.84 -12.50
CA GLU A 253 31.69 13.50 -13.81
C GLU A 253 30.51 12.91 -14.61
N HIS A 254 30.31 11.58 -14.54
CA HIS A 254 29.18 10.90 -15.18
C HIS A 254 27.81 11.20 -14.53
N GLU A 255 27.78 11.76 -13.31
CA GLU A 255 26.55 12.22 -12.65
C GLU A 255 26.10 13.59 -13.17
N GLU A 256 27.03 14.48 -13.55
CA GLU A 256 26.72 15.85 -14.00
C GLU A 256 26.21 15.89 -15.45
N GLU A 257 26.52 14.89 -16.29
CA GLU A 257 26.10 14.83 -17.70
C GLU A 257 24.68 14.28 -17.92
N ASN A 258 24.01 13.76 -16.90
CA ASN A 258 22.72 13.06 -17.04
C ASN A 258 21.47 13.98 -17.06
N GLU A 259 21.63 15.29 -17.23
CA GLU A 259 20.52 16.23 -17.46
C GLU A 259 20.06 16.22 -18.93
N GLU A 260 19.82 15.03 -19.50
CA GLU A 260 19.14 14.92 -20.80
C GLU A 260 17.69 15.38 -20.67
N GLU A 261 17.26 16.28 -21.56
CA GLU A 261 15.86 16.71 -21.64
C GLU A 261 14.96 15.50 -21.98
N ASP A 262 14.00 15.20 -21.11
CA ASP A 262 13.03 14.09 -21.25
C ASP A 262 11.99 14.38 -22.38
N GLU A 263 12.45 14.66 -23.59
CA GLU A 263 11.60 14.85 -24.76
C GLU A 263 11.17 13.51 -25.37
N VAL A 264 9.97 13.49 -25.96
CA VAL A 264 9.47 12.28 -26.65
C VAL A 264 10.24 12.12 -27.96
N PRO A 265 10.95 10.99 -28.19
CA PRO A 265 11.72 10.78 -29.40
C PRO A 265 10.83 10.82 -30.65
N ASP A 266 11.31 11.47 -31.70
CA ASP A 266 10.67 11.44 -33.01
C ASP A 266 10.88 10.08 -33.70
N ASP A 267 10.17 9.85 -34.81
CA ASP A 267 10.24 8.59 -35.55
C ASP A 267 11.68 8.28 -36.02
N GLU A 268 12.45 9.30 -36.38
CA GLU A 268 13.82 9.13 -36.87
C GLU A 268 14.78 8.74 -35.75
N THR A 269 14.76 9.48 -34.63
CA THR A 269 15.56 9.14 -33.43
C THR A 269 15.20 7.75 -32.92
N LEU A 270 13.91 7.39 -32.90
CA LEU A 270 13.47 6.06 -32.52
C LEU A 270 14.06 4.97 -33.43
N ASN A 271 14.10 5.21 -34.74
CA ASN A 271 14.69 4.28 -35.70
C ASN A 271 16.20 4.15 -35.49
N GLN A 272 16.90 5.25 -35.22
CA GLN A 272 18.33 5.24 -34.91
C GLN A 272 18.64 4.45 -33.63
N MET A 273 17.81 4.58 -32.59
CA MET A 273 17.98 3.86 -31.33
C MET A 273 17.78 2.34 -31.46
N ILE A 274 16.92 1.91 -32.39
CA ILE A 274 16.53 0.50 -32.53
C ILE A 274 17.35 -0.22 -33.60
N ALA A 275 17.73 0.47 -34.67
CA ALA A 275 18.54 -0.10 -35.73
C ALA A 275 19.92 -0.50 -35.22
N ARG A 276 20.42 -1.66 -35.67
CA ARG A 276 21.79 -2.11 -35.41
C ARG A 276 22.71 -1.75 -36.57
N ASN A 277 22.16 -1.78 -37.77
CA ASN A 277 22.87 -1.50 -39.01
C ASN A 277 22.14 -0.43 -39.83
N GLU A 278 22.87 0.24 -40.73
CA GLU A 278 22.33 1.24 -41.65
C GLU A 278 21.22 0.65 -42.57
N GLU A 279 21.35 -0.61 -42.97
CA GLU A 279 20.33 -1.31 -43.77
C GLU A 279 18.99 -1.48 -43.02
N GLU A 280 19.05 -1.77 -41.71
CA GLU A 280 17.85 -1.87 -40.88
C GLU A 280 17.21 -0.49 -40.72
N PHE A 281 18.03 0.55 -40.51
CA PHE A 281 17.58 1.93 -40.41
C PHE A 281 16.83 2.36 -41.68
N ASP A 282 17.41 2.15 -42.86
CA ASP A 282 16.78 2.45 -44.15
C ASP A 282 15.48 1.66 -44.36
N HIS A 283 15.46 0.40 -43.91
CA HIS A 283 14.25 -0.41 -43.96
C HIS A 283 13.14 0.16 -43.07
N PHE A 284 13.47 0.57 -41.85
CA PHE A 284 12.53 1.17 -40.90
C PHE A 284 11.98 2.51 -41.40
N MET A 285 12.84 3.33 -41.99
CA MET A 285 12.44 4.59 -42.63
C MET A 285 11.46 4.36 -43.78
N ARG A 286 11.71 3.34 -44.63
CA ARG A 286 10.79 2.96 -45.71
C ARG A 286 9.44 2.48 -45.16
N MET A 287 9.43 1.65 -44.12
CA MET A 287 8.21 1.20 -43.46
C MET A 287 7.40 2.37 -42.88
N ASP A 288 8.06 3.35 -42.26
CA ASP A 288 7.38 4.55 -41.74
C ASP A 288 6.81 5.42 -42.87
N MET A 289 7.52 5.55 -43.98
CA MET A 289 7.01 6.25 -45.18
C MET A 289 5.79 5.56 -45.76
N ASP A 290 5.82 4.24 -45.90
CA ASP A 290 4.71 3.45 -46.43
C ASP A 290 3.49 3.53 -45.51
N ARG A 291 3.69 3.45 -44.18
CA ARG A 291 2.63 3.68 -43.18
C ARG A 291 2.01 5.07 -43.34
N ARG A 292 2.83 6.14 -43.40
CA ARG A 292 2.33 7.52 -43.59
C ARG A 292 1.55 7.66 -44.90
N ARG A 293 1.98 6.96 -45.96
CA ARG A 293 1.30 6.94 -47.25
C ARG A 293 -0.05 6.24 -47.18
N GLU A 294 -0.14 5.11 -46.47
CA GLU A 294 -1.41 4.40 -46.23
C GLU A 294 -2.37 5.24 -45.39
N ASP A 295 -1.88 5.87 -44.33
CA ASP A 295 -2.67 6.77 -43.49
C ASP A 295 -3.18 7.99 -44.28
N ALA A 296 -2.36 8.53 -45.19
CA ALA A 296 -2.76 9.65 -46.06
C ALA A 296 -3.79 9.25 -47.12
N ARG A 297 -3.84 7.98 -47.52
CA ARG A 297 -4.87 7.47 -48.45
C ARG A 297 -6.22 7.27 -47.78
N ASN A 298 -6.25 7.12 -46.45
CA ASN A 298 -7.49 6.87 -45.72
C ASN A 298 -8.23 8.20 -45.44
N PRO A 299 -9.42 8.44 -46.04
CA PRO A 299 -10.20 9.66 -45.81
C PRO A 299 -10.73 9.79 -44.38
N LYS A 300 -10.80 8.68 -43.63
CA LYS A 300 -11.22 8.64 -42.21
C LYS A 300 -10.02 8.51 -41.28
N ARG A 301 -8.90 9.16 -41.62
CA ARG A 301 -7.70 9.15 -40.79
C ARG A 301 -8.04 9.68 -39.41
N LYS A 302 -7.79 8.84 -38.40
CA LYS A 302 -7.84 9.24 -37.00
C LYS A 302 -6.41 9.55 -36.49
N PRO A 303 -6.25 10.42 -35.48
CA PRO A 303 -4.96 10.63 -34.83
C PRO A 303 -4.48 9.33 -34.15
N ARG A 304 -3.16 9.13 -34.03
CA ARG A 304 -2.61 7.88 -33.49
C ARG A 304 -2.86 7.69 -32.00
N LEU A 305 -2.97 8.78 -31.26
CA LEU A 305 -3.49 8.75 -29.90
C LEU A 305 -4.91 9.25 -29.92
N MET A 306 -5.73 8.75 -29.00
CA MET A 306 -7.06 9.31 -28.79
C MET A 306 -6.97 10.76 -28.34
N GLU A 307 -7.80 11.60 -28.94
CA GLU A 307 -7.98 13.02 -28.62
C GLU A 307 -9.18 13.22 -27.68
N GLU A 308 -9.34 14.42 -27.13
CA GLU A 308 -10.35 14.73 -26.11
C GLU A 308 -11.79 14.70 -26.64
N ASP A 309 -11.97 14.95 -27.94
CA ASP A 309 -13.24 14.95 -28.66
C ASP A 309 -13.83 13.54 -28.87
N GLU A 310 -12.98 12.51 -28.89
CA GLU A 310 -13.38 11.11 -29.00
C GLU A 310 -13.78 10.49 -27.64
N LEU A 311 -13.69 11.25 -26.55
CA LEU A 311 -13.95 10.73 -25.19
C LEU A 311 -15.43 10.85 -24.81
N PRO A 312 -15.97 9.87 -24.06
CA PRO A 312 -17.29 9.96 -23.46
C PRO A 312 -17.45 11.22 -22.60
N SER A 313 -18.58 11.90 -22.73
CA SER A 313 -18.87 13.16 -22.03
C SER A 313 -18.81 13.05 -20.50
N TRP A 314 -18.99 11.86 -19.93
CA TRP A 314 -18.90 11.65 -18.48
C TRP A 314 -17.45 11.73 -17.94
N ILE A 315 -16.45 11.53 -18.80
CA ILE A 315 -15.02 11.65 -18.46
C ILE A 315 -14.57 13.11 -18.54
N ILE A 316 -15.14 13.87 -19.47
CA ILE A 316 -14.86 15.29 -19.69
C ILE A 316 -15.66 16.16 -18.70
N LYS A 317 -15.85 15.72 -17.45
CA LYS A 317 -16.53 16.51 -16.43
C LYS A 317 -15.59 17.59 -15.91
N ASP A 318 -16.07 18.83 -15.90
CA ASP A 318 -15.32 19.99 -15.39
C ASP A 318 -14.82 19.75 -13.96
N ASP A 319 -13.64 20.28 -13.65
CA ASP A 319 -13.04 20.18 -12.32
C ASP A 319 -13.99 20.67 -11.21
N ALA A 320 -14.88 21.62 -11.51
CA ALA A 320 -15.93 22.12 -10.61
C ALA A 320 -17.09 21.12 -10.40
N GLU A 321 -17.46 20.32 -11.41
CA GLU A 321 -18.46 19.26 -11.25
C GLU A 321 -17.88 18.08 -10.46
N VAL A 322 -16.63 17.73 -10.76
CA VAL A 322 -15.89 16.75 -9.96
C VAL A 322 -15.75 17.26 -8.51
N GLU A 323 -15.49 18.56 -8.31
CA GLU A 323 -15.39 19.18 -6.98
C GLU A 323 -16.73 19.17 -6.23
N ARG A 324 -17.85 19.49 -6.89
CA ARG A 324 -19.20 19.33 -6.31
C ARG A 324 -19.46 17.90 -5.87
N LEU A 325 -19.16 16.92 -6.72
CA LEU A 325 -19.32 15.49 -6.39
C LEU A 325 -18.46 15.09 -5.18
N THR A 326 -17.25 15.62 -5.05
CA THR A 326 -16.38 15.39 -3.89
C THR A 326 -16.86 16.10 -2.62
N CYS A 327 -17.30 17.35 -2.73
CA CYS A 327 -17.81 18.10 -1.59
C CYS A 327 -19.11 17.50 -1.07
N GLU A 328 -19.99 16.99 -1.93
CA GLU A 328 -21.20 16.27 -1.50
C GLU A 328 -20.87 14.96 -0.75
N GLU A 329 -19.83 14.22 -1.15
CA GLU A 329 -19.37 13.05 -0.40
C GLU A 329 -18.75 13.42 0.96
N GLU A 330 -18.00 14.51 1.03
CA GLU A 330 -17.42 15.02 2.27
C GLU A 330 -18.48 15.61 3.20
N GLU A 331 -19.43 16.39 2.69
CA GLU A 331 -20.55 16.95 3.44
C GLU A 331 -21.49 15.85 3.94
N GLU A 332 -21.74 14.77 3.18
CA GLU A 332 -22.48 13.62 3.69
C GLU A 332 -21.71 12.82 4.76
N LYS A 333 -20.36 12.78 4.69
CA LYS A 333 -19.53 12.24 5.79
C LYS A 333 -19.62 13.13 7.04
N ILE A 334 -19.83 14.44 6.87
CA ILE A 334 -19.88 15.44 7.96
C ILE A 334 -21.29 15.56 8.57
N PHE A 335 -22.37 15.46 7.78
CA PHE A 335 -23.76 15.68 8.21
C PHE A 335 -24.62 14.41 8.30
N GLY A 336 -24.14 13.26 7.83
CA GLY A 336 -24.84 12.00 7.97
C GLY A 336 -24.93 11.54 9.42
N ARG A 337 -26.13 11.64 10.04
CA ARG A 337 -26.43 10.96 11.31
C ARG A 337 -25.95 9.51 11.21
N GLY A 338 -25.00 9.15 12.07
CA GLY A 338 -24.25 7.89 12.03
C GLY A 338 -25.11 6.64 11.87
N SER A 339 -25.41 6.29 10.64
CA SER A 339 -25.75 4.93 10.27
C SER A 339 -24.43 4.17 10.24
N ARG A 340 -24.34 3.07 10.99
CA ARG A 340 -23.15 2.24 11.09
C ARG A 340 -22.63 1.92 9.68
N GLN A 341 -21.52 2.55 9.29
CA GLN A 341 -20.69 2.02 8.23
C GLN A 341 -20.26 0.61 8.66
N ARG A 342 -20.80 -0.42 7.99
CA ARG A 342 -19.99 -1.61 7.81
C ARG A 342 -18.74 -1.11 7.09
N ARG A 343 -17.58 -1.19 7.75
CA ARG A 343 -16.32 -1.15 7.01
C ARG A 343 -16.39 -2.34 6.08
N ASP A 344 -16.72 -2.10 4.83
CA ASP A 344 -16.28 -2.99 3.78
C ASP A 344 -14.77 -2.85 3.77
N VAL A 345 -14.12 -3.83 4.36
CA VAL A 345 -12.71 -4.03 4.15
C VAL A 345 -12.63 -4.56 2.74
N ASP A 346 -12.45 -3.66 1.78
CA ASP A 346 -12.02 -4.05 0.46
C ASP A 346 -10.56 -4.53 0.59
N TYR A 347 -10.36 -5.83 0.38
CA TYR A 347 -9.07 -6.50 0.56
C TYR A 347 -8.23 -6.45 -0.73
N SER A 348 -8.40 -5.38 -1.52
CA SER A 348 -7.65 -5.13 -2.76
C SER A 348 -6.37 -4.31 -2.53
N ASP A 349 -6.24 -3.55 -1.44
CA ASP A 349 -5.03 -2.77 -1.12
C ASP A 349 -4.74 -2.75 0.39
N ALA A 350 -3.66 -3.40 0.82
CA ALA A 350 -3.44 -3.73 2.24
C ALA A 350 -2.55 -2.74 3.02
N LEU A 351 -2.04 -1.68 2.40
CA LEU A 351 -1.24 -0.65 3.08
C LEU A 351 -1.80 0.75 2.81
N THR A 352 -1.79 1.61 3.84
CA THR A 352 -1.97 3.05 3.64
C THR A 352 -0.73 3.63 2.96
N GLU A 353 -0.89 4.69 2.17
CA GLU A 353 0.19 5.34 1.40
C GLU A 353 1.44 5.64 2.25
N LYS A 354 1.27 6.13 3.48
CA LYS A 354 2.37 6.38 4.43
C LYS A 354 3.06 5.12 4.94
N GLN A 355 2.32 4.03 5.11
CA GLN A 355 2.89 2.73 5.50
C GLN A 355 3.58 2.05 4.31
N TRP A 356 3.06 2.27 3.10
CA TRP A 356 3.59 1.75 1.86
C TRP A 356 4.89 2.46 1.44
N LEU A 357 4.93 3.79 1.50
CA LEU A 357 6.14 4.58 1.26
C LEU A 357 7.26 4.20 2.24
N ARG A 358 6.96 4.03 3.53
CA ARG A 358 7.95 3.53 4.50
C ARG A 358 8.43 2.12 4.20
N ALA A 359 7.53 1.21 3.83
CA ALA A 359 7.92 -0.15 3.48
C ALA A 359 8.79 -0.21 2.20
N ILE A 360 8.65 0.75 1.29
CA ILE A 360 9.50 0.93 0.10
C ILE A 360 10.87 1.51 0.47
N GLU A 361 10.89 2.52 1.34
CA GLU A 361 12.11 3.17 1.81
C GLU A 361 12.98 2.19 2.61
N ASP A 362 12.34 1.34 3.42
CA ASP A 362 13.01 0.32 4.24
C ASP A 362 13.34 -0.97 3.46
N GLY A 363 12.97 -1.08 2.17
CA GLY A 363 13.18 -2.30 1.36
C GLY A 363 12.37 -3.53 1.79
N ASN A 364 11.45 -3.38 2.75
CA ASN A 364 10.70 -4.48 3.38
C ASN A 364 9.29 -4.69 2.79
N LEU A 365 9.01 -4.07 1.64
CA LEU A 365 7.71 -4.16 0.97
C LEU A 365 7.37 -5.61 0.57
N GLU A 366 8.38 -6.38 0.16
CA GLU A 366 8.21 -7.74 -0.35
C GLU A 366 7.79 -8.72 0.76
N GLU A 367 8.42 -8.63 1.94
CA GLU A 367 8.06 -9.44 3.11
C GLU A 367 6.63 -9.12 3.59
N MET A 368 6.24 -7.85 3.54
CA MET A 368 4.91 -7.39 3.93
C MET A 368 3.82 -7.84 2.93
N GLU A 369 4.11 -7.79 1.62
CA GLU A 369 3.23 -8.32 0.56
C GLU A 369 3.05 -9.84 0.68
N GLU A 370 4.12 -10.58 0.95
CA GLU A 370 4.07 -12.03 1.16
C GLU A 370 3.28 -12.40 2.42
N GLU A 371 3.45 -11.67 3.52
CA GLU A 371 2.72 -11.93 4.77
C GLU A 371 1.19 -11.73 4.58
N VAL A 372 0.80 -10.72 3.79
CA VAL A 372 -0.60 -10.47 3.40
C VAL A 372 -1.13 -11.59 2.51
N ARG A 373 -0.35 -12.07 1.54
CA ARG A 373 -0.70 -13.22 0.68
C ARG A 373 -0.85 -14.52 1.48
N LEU A 374 0.05 -14.78 2.42
CA LEU A 374 0.00 -15.92 3.35
C LEU A 374 -1.25 -15.88 4.23
N LYS A 375 -1.63 -14.70 4.73
CA LYS A 375 -2.90 -14.49 5.46
C LYS A 375 -4.13 -14.78 4.58
N LYS A 376 -4.10 -14.42 3.29
CA LYS A 376 -5.15 -14.78 2.30
C LYS A 376 -5.21 -16.30 2.04
N ARG A 377 -4.05 -16.97 1.84
CA ARG A 377 -3.98 -18.44 1.61
C ARG A 377 -4.45 -19.26 2.81
N LYS A 378 -4.05 -18.90 4.04
CA LYS A 378 -4.52 -19.56 5.27
C LYS A 378 -6.03 -19.45 5.44
N ARG A 379 -6.63 -18.32 5.06
CA ARG A 379 -8.08 -18.12 5.15
C ARG A 379 -8.87 -18.93 4.13
N ARG A 380 -8.38 -19.08 2.89
CA ARG A 380 -9.02 -19.96 1.87
C ARG A 380 -9.03 -21.43 2.31
N ARG A 381 -7.93 -21.94 2.86
CA ARG A 381 -7.86 -23.31 3.41
C ARG A 381 -8.83 -23.57 4.57
N ASN A 382 -9.21 -22.55 5.33
CA ASN A 382 -10.18 -22.69 6.41
C ASN A 382 -11.64 -22.69 5.91
N VAL A 383 -11.90 -22.24 4.68
CA VAL A 383 -13.25 -22.25 4.09
C VAL A 383 -13.55 -23.61 3.44
N ASP A 384 -12.56 -24.25 2.82
CA ASP A 384 -12.72 -25.57 2.18
C ASP A 384 -12.80 -26.75 3.18
N LYS A 385 -12.50 -26.52 4.46
CA LYS A 385 -12.51 -27.57 5.50
C LYS A 385 -13.86 -27.75 6.20
N ASP A 386 -14.86 -26.92 5.87
CA ASP A 386 -16.18 -26.88 6.50
C ASP A 386 -17.30 -27.48 5.63
N SER A 387 -16.98 -28.09 4.49
CA SER A 387 -17.95 -28.63 3.53
C SER A 387 -18.03 -30.17 3.54
N GLY A 388 -18.23 -30.78 4.72
CA GLY A 388 -18.42 -32.24 4.79
C GLY A 388 -18.96 -32.75 6.12
N LYS A 389 -20.30 -32.69 6.30
CA LYS A 389 -21.18 -33.72 6.89
C LYS A 389 -22.60 -33.18 7.14
N GLU A 390 -23.59 -33.87 6.59
CA GLU A 390 -25.04 -33.83 6.90
C GLU A 390 -25.27 -34.28 8.36
N ASP A 391 -26.33 -33.95 9.12
CA ASP A 391 -27.77 -33.85 8.80
C ASP A 391 -28.48 -33.12 9.98
N GLY A 392 -29.58 -32.38 9.74
CA GLY A 392 -30.39 -31.77 10.83
C GLY A 392 -31.03 -30.41 10.52
N GLU A 393 -32.33 -30.30 10.80
CA GLU A 393 -33.30 -29.23 10.50
C GLU A 393 -32.78 -27.77 10.45
N LYS A 394 -33.03 -27.10 9.32
CA LYS A 394 -32.65 -25.72 9.04
C LYS A 394 -33.64 -24.71 9.63
N ALA A 395 -33.33 -24.15 10.80
CA ALA A 395 -33.77 -22.80 11.16
C ALA A 395 -32.92 -21.77 10.38
N LYS A 396 -33.56 -20.92 9.57
CA LYS A 396 -32.91 -19.85 8.80
C LYS A 396 -32.16 -18.87 9.72
N LYS A 397 -30.85 -19.06 9.90
CA LYS A 397 -29.96 -18.07 10.54
C LYS A 397 -29.77 -16.87 9.62
N ARG A 398 -30.49 -15.77 9.92
CA ARG A 398 -30.18 -14.43 9.38
C ARG A 398 -28.77 -14.04 9.83
N ARG A 399 -27.82 -13.92 8.89
CA ARG A 399 -26.47 -13.39 9.16
C ARG A 399 -26.52 -11.87 9.34
N GLY A 400 -26.88 -11.42 10.53
CA GLY A 400 -26.63 -10.08 11.04
C GLY A 400 -25.68 -10.15 12.25
N ARG A 401 -24.78 -9.17 12.39
CA ARG A 401 -24.07 -8.94 13.66
C ARG A 401 -25.13 -8.77 14.76
N PRO A 402 -24.98 -9.33 15.98
CA PRO A 402 -25.91 -9.02 17.05
C PRO A 402 -25.97 -7.48 17.20
N PRO A 403 -27.14 -6.92 17.56
CA PRO A 403 -27.23 -5.51 17.96
C PRO A 403 -26.07 -5.21 18.92
N ALA A 404 -25.51 -3.99 18.91
CA ALA A 404 -24.66 -3.64 20.05
C ALA A 404 -25.52 -3.91 21.28
N GLU A 405 -25.07 -4.82 22.15
CA GLU A 405 -25.59 -4.89 23.49
C GLU A 405 -25.49 -3.46 24.01
N LYS A 406 -26.65 -2.81 24.15
CA LYS A 406 -26.74 -1.66 25.01
C LYS A 406 -26.30 -2.22 26.35
N LEU A 407 -25.08 -1.86 26.72
CA LEU A 407 -24.50 -2.14 28.02
C LEU A 407 -25.64 -1.97 29.04
N SER A 408 -25.87 -3.01 29.86
CA SER A 408 -26.95 -2.99 30.85
C SER A 408 -26.91 -1.66 31.62
N PRO A 409 -28.08 -1.04 31.89
CA PRO A 409 -28.13 0.24 32.60
C PRO A 409 -27.30 0.17 33.88
N ASN A 410 -26.49 1.20 34.13
CA ASN A 410 -25.77 1.32 35.39
C ASN A 410 -26.78 1.42 36.54
N PRO A 411 -26.40 1.04 37.77
CA PRO A 411 -27.19 1.33 38.95
C PRO A 411 -27.59 2.81 39.00
N PRO A 412 -28.84 3.14 39.40
CA PRO A 412 -29.32 4.52 39.46
C PRO A 412 -28.48 5.37 40.42
N LYS A 413 -28.00 4.78 41.53
CA LYS A 413 -27.07 5.42 42.47
C LYS A 413 -25.79 5.92 41.78
N LEU A 414 -25.09 5.05 41.04
CA LEU A 414 -23.86 5.39 40.31
C LEU A 414 -24.09 6.48 39.25
N THR A 415 -25.21 6.41 38.53
CA THR A 415 -25.54 7.40 37.49
C THR A 415 -25.87 8.76 38.11
N LYS A 416 -26.53 8.79 39.27
CA LYS A 416 -26.82 10.00 40.04
C LYS A 416 -25.53 10.64 40.57
N GLN A 417 -24.61 9.85 41.13
CA GLN A 417 -23.30 10.31 41.58
C GLN A 417 -22.46 10.90 40.44
N MET A 418 -22.38 10.23 39.28
CA MET A 418 -21.66 10.75 38.12
C MET A 418 -22.22 12.09 37.62
N ASN A 419 -23.54 12.24 37.57
CA ASN A 419 -24.17 13.51 37.18
C ASN A 419 -23.93 14.60 38.23
N ALA A 420 -24.04 14.28 39.53
CA ALA A 420 -23.79 15.24 40.61
C ALA A 420 -22.36 15.80 40.57
N ILE A 421 -21.34 14.95 40.34
CA ILE A 421 -19.94 15.39 40.20
C ILE A 421 -19.80 16.33 39.00
N ILE A 422 -20.31 15.93 37.84
CA ILE A 422 -20.17 16.72 36.62
C ILE A 422 -20.94 18.04 36.69
N ASP A 423 -22.13 18.07 37.29
CA ASP A 423 -22.89 19.30 37.46
C ASP A 423 -22.23 20.24 38.47
N THR A 424 -21.58 19.71 39.52
CA THR A 424 -20.77 20.50 40.45
C THR A 424 -19.59 21.17 39.73
N VAL A 425 -18.88 20.42 38.90
CA VAL A 425 -17.73 20.93 38.13
C VAL A 425 -18.16 21.93 37.06
N ILE A 426 -19.27 21.68 36.37
CA ILE A 426 -19.78 22.60 35.35
C ILE A 426 -20.26 23.90 35.98
N ASN A 427 -21.02 23.84 37.08
CA ASN A 427 -21.59 25.02 37.70
C ASN A 427 -20.63 25.76 38.65
N TYR A 428 -19.37 25.30 38.76
CA TYR A 428 -18.37 25.94 39.59
C TYR A 428 -18.04 27.35 39.08
N LYS A 429 -18.13 28.32 39.99
CA LYS A 429 -17.84 29.73 39.74
C LYS A 429 -16.65 30.15 40.58
N ASP A 430 -15.78 30.96 39.99
CA ASP A 430 -14.66 31.57 40.69
C ASP A 430 -15.12 32.74 41.58
N SER A 431 -14.22 33.29 42.39
CA SER A 431 -14.37 34.48 43.24
C SER A 431 -14.94 35.71 42.52
N SER A 432 -14.76 35.80 41.20
CA SER A 432 -15.31 36.82 40.31
C SER A 432 -16.74 36.53 39.80
N GLY A 433 -17.33 35.39 40.19
CA GLY A 433 -18.64 34.93 39.69
C GLY A 433 -18.61 34.30 38.29
N ARG A 434 -17.42 34.22 37.65
CA ARG A 434 -17.21 33.62 36.33
C ARG A 434 -17.29 32.09 36.38
N GLN A 435 -18.04 31.50 35.45
CA GLN A 435 -18.14 30.05 35.31
C GLN A 435 -16.95 29.51 34.51
N LEU A 436 -16.10 28.71 35.16
CA LEU A 436 -14.82 28.27 34.60
C LEU A 436 -14.98 27.22 33.49
N SER A 437 -16.11 26.51 33.48
CA SER A 437 -16.35 25.41 32.55
C SER A 437 -16.82 25.83 31.16
N GLU A 438 -17.18 27.09 30.94
CA GLU A 438 -17.88 27.57 29.73
C GLU A 438 -17.16 27.19 28.43
N VAL A 439 -15.85 27.45 28.36
CA VAL A 439 -14.97 27.12 27.22
C VAL A 439 -14.71 25.61 27.06
N PHE A 440 -15.07 24.78 28.04
CA PHE A 440 -14.91 23.33 28.03
C PHE A 440 -16.22 22.57 27.74
N ILE A 441 -17.34 23.28 27.62
CA ILE A 441 -18.66 22.68 27.38
C ILE A 441 -18.70 22.02 26.00
N GLN A 442 -18.19 22.72 25.00
CA GLN A 442 -18.21 22.30 23.60
C GLN A 442 -16.92 22.74 22.91
N LEU A 443 -16.26 21.81 22.23
CA LEU A 443 -15.06 22.12 21.46
C LEU A 443 -15.37 22.98 20.21
N PRO A 444 -14.43 23.84 19.79
CA PRO A 444 -14.51 24.56 18.51
C PRO A 444 -14.67 23.60 17.33
N SER A 445 -15.25 24.05 16.21
CA SER A 445 -15.38 23.16 15.05
C SER A 445 -14.02 22.85 14.42
N ARG A 446 -13.90 21.67 13.79
CA ARG A 446 -12.69 21.28 13.04
C ARG A 446 -12.32 22.23 11.90
N LYS A 447 -13.29 22.96 11.36
CA LYS A 447 -13.09 23.95 10.29
C LYS A 447 -12.48 25.24 10.82
N GLU A 448 -12.87 25.66 12.03
CA GLU A 448 -12.41 26.91 12.63
C GLU A 448 -11.04 26.76 13.32
N TYR A 449 -10.75 25.58 13.87
CA TYR A 449 -9.46 25.31 14.52
C TYR A 449 -8.86 23.96 14.09
N PRO A 450 -8.36 23.83 12.84
CA PRO A 450 -7.75 22.59 12.34
C PRO A 450 -6.52 22.17 13.17
N GLU A 451 -5.67 23.13 13.52
CA GLU A 451 -4.41 22.94 14.27
C GLU A 451 -4.63 22.25 15.64
N TYR A 452 -5.75 22.54 16.32
CA TYR A 452 -6.12 21.88 17.57
C TYR A 452 -6.28 20.37 17.40
N TYR A 453 -6.91 19.93 16.31
CA TYR A 453 -7.22 18.51 16.06
C TYR A 453 -6.07 17.73 15.46
N GLU A 454 -5.06 18.43 14.92
CA GLU A 454 -3.78 17.82 14.52
C GLU A 454 -2.92 17.52 15.74
N LEU A 455 -2.87 18.44 16.72
CA LEU A 455 -2.09 18.28 17.94
C LEU A 455 -2.77 17.34 18.95
N ILE A 456 -4.08 17.49 19.16
CA ILE A 456 -4.84 16.75 20.19
C ILE A 456 -5.49 15.48 19.60
N ARG A 457 -4.89 14.33 19.90
CA ARG A 457 -5.31 13.01 19.38
C ARG A 457 -6.69 12.54 19.85
N LYS A 458 -7.12 12.93 21.06
CA LYS A 458 -8.37 12.47 21.68
C LYS A 458 -9.19 13.65 22.23
N PRO A 459 -9.88 14.42 21.37
CA PRO A 459 -10.71 15.54 21.80
C PRO A 459 -11.93 15.08 22.62
N VAL A 460 -12.12 15.71 23.77
CA VAL A 460 -13.22 15.47 24.73
C VAL A 460 -13.70 16.81 25.28
N ASP A 461 -15.02 16.97 25.41
CA ASP A 461 -15.70 18.11 26.04
C ASP A 461 -16.76 17.62 27.04
N PHE A 462 -17.28 18.53 27.87
CA PHE A 462 -18.29 18.16 28.87
C PHE A 462 -19.60 17.67 28.24
N LYS A 463 -19.97 18.13 27.03
CA LYS A 463 -21.14 17.64 26.29
C LYS A 463 -21.02 16.15 25.97
N LYS A 464 -19.85 15.71 25.51
CA LYS A 464 -19.53 14.30 25.20
C LYS A 464 -19.42 13.45 26.46
N ILE A 465 -18.93 14.02 27.57
CA ILE A 465 -18.91 13.35 28.88
C ILE A 465 -20.34 13.12 29.39
N LYS A 466 -21.22 14.13 29.37
CA LYS A 466 -22.64 13.98 29.72
C LYS A 466 -23.36 12.95 28.87
N GLU A 467 -23.07 12.93 27.56
CA GLU A 467 -23.62 11.91 26.66
C GLU A 467 -23.11 10.49 26.98
N ARG A 468 -21.85 10.34 27.40
CA ARG A 468 -21.29 9.05 27.82
C ARG A 468 -21.90 8.55 29.13
N ILE A 469 -22.22 9.44 30.09
CA ILE A 469 -22.96 9.09 31.31
C ILE A 469 -24.37 8.58 30.95
N ARG A 470 -25.12 9.33 30.14
CA ARG A 470 -26.49 8.97 29.72
C ARG A 470 -26.55 7.63 28.96
N ASN A 471 -25.50 7.31 28.20
CA ASN A 471 -25.40 6.06 27.46
C ASN A 471 -24.77 4.92 28.28
N HIS A 472 -24.60 5.09 29.60
CA HIS A 472 -23.99 4.13 30.52
C HIS A 472 -22.61 3.60 30.08
N LYS A 473 -21.81 4.44 29.40
CA LYS A 473 -20.49 4.04 28.90
C LYS A 473 -19.41 4.00 29.99
N TYR A 474 -19.59 4.73 31.09
CA TYR A 474 -18.73 4.67 32.26
C TYR A 474 -19.25 3.61 33.22
N ARG A 475 -18.37 2.71 33.71
CA ARG A 475 -18.77 1.66 34.66
C ARG A 475 -18.32 1.94 36.09
N SER A 476 -17.50 2.97 36.28
CA SER A 476 -16.98 3.39 37.57
C SER A 476 -16.72 4.91 37.56
N LEU A 477 -16.66 5.52 38.74
CA LEU A 477 -16.23 6.92 38.89
C LEU A 477 -14.80 7.15 38.37
N SER A 478 -13.96 6.10 38.36
CA SER A 478 -12.61 6.16 37.77
C SER A 478 -12.64 6.32 36.24
N ASP A 479 -13.64 5.76 35.55
CA ASP A 479 -13.74 5.93 34.09
C ASP A 479 -14.20 7.34 33.71
N LEU A 480 -15.05 7.95 34.54
CA LEU A 480 -15.43 9.36 34.42
C LEU A 480 -14.22 10.27 34.66
N GLU A 481 -13.44 10.00 35.71
CA GLU A 481 -12.22 10.74 36.03
C GLU A 481 -11.22 10.74 34.86
N LYS A 482 -10.99 9.60 34.21
CA LYS A 482 -10.06 9.52 33.06
C LYS A 482 -10.42 10.52 31.96
N ASP A 483 -11.70 10.66 31.63
CA ASP A 483 -12.15 11.57 30.58
C ASP A 483 -12.14 13.04 31.02
N VAL A 484 -12.45 13.33 32.29
CA VAL A 484 -12.35 14.69 32.84
C VAL A 484 -10.89 15.15 32.92
N MET A 485 -9.98 14.27 33.38
CA MET A 485 -8.55 14.56 33.40
C MET A 485 -7.99 14.70 31.99
N LEU A 486 -8.46 13.90 31.03
CA LEU A 486 -8.08 14.02 29.63
C LEU A 486 -8.55 15.35 29.03
N LEU A 487 -9.76 15.81 29.35
CA LEU A 487 -10.27 17.11 28.92
C LEU A 487 -9.35 18.24 29.40
N CYS A 488 -8.98 18.24 30.69
CA CYS A 488 -8.09 19.25 31.23
C CYS A 488 -6.67 19.13 30.67
N HIS A 489 -6.14 17.92 30.50
CA HIS A 489 -4.82 17.70 29.91
C HIS A 489 -4.73 18.15 28.45
N ASN A 490 -5.78 17.93 27.66
CA ASN A 490 -5.85 18.41 26.29
C ASN A 490 -5.80 19.95 26.23
N ALA A 491 -6.51 20.61 27.15
CA ALA A 491 -6.46 22.07 27.25
C ALA A 491 -5.08 22.58 27.67
N GLN A 492 -4.40 21.88 28.58
CA GLN A 492 -3.03 22.21 29.00
C GLN A 492 -1.99 21.97 27.91
N THR A 493 -2.22 20.97 27.05
CA THR A 493 -1.29 20.62 25.96
C THR A 493 -1.38 21.61 24.81
N PHE A 494 -2.56 22.16 24.55
CA PHE A 494 -2.77 23.08 23.43
C PHE A 494 -2.56 24.55 23.81
N ASN A 495 -2.95 24.95 25.03
CA ASN A 495 -2.86 26.34 25.47
C ASN A 495 -1.53 26.60 26.20
N LEU A 496 -0.99 27.80 26.04
CA LEU A 496 0.23 28.23 26.72
C LEU A 496 0.03 28.26 28.25
N GLU A 497 1.08 27.89 28.98
CA GLU A 497 1.13 27.96 30.44
C GLU A 497 0.96 29.41 30.91
N GLY A 498 0.07 29.64 31.88
CA GLY A 498 -0.35 30.97 32.33
C GLY A 498 -1.51 31.60 31.54
N SER A 499 -2.02 30.95 30.49
CA SER A 499 -3.26 31.39 29.84
C SER A 499 -4.48 31.10 30.70
N GLN A 500 -5.56 31.88 30.52
CA GLN A 500 -6.78 31.71 31.30
C GLN A 500 -7.36 30.30 31.17
N ILE A 501 -7.38 29.71 29.98
CA ILE A 501 -7.88 28.34 29.74
C ILE A 501 -6.97 27.30 30.42
N TYR A 502 -5.66 27.53 30.45
CA TYR A 502 -4.71 26.66 31.13
C TYR A 502 -4.93 26.67 32.65
N GLU A 503 -5.02 27.86 33.26
CA GLU A 503 -5.29 28.01 34.70
C GLU A 503 -6.67 27.47 35.09
N ASP A 504 -7.70 27.76 34.29
CA ASP A 504 -9.06 27.25 34.50
C ASP A 504 -9.09 25.72 34.49
N SER A 505 -8.30 25.08 33.62
CA SER A 505 -8.21 23.62 33.56
C SER A 505 -7.61 23.02 34.83
N ILE A 506 -6.65 23.70 35.49
CA ILE A 506 -6.02 23.25 36.74
C ILE A 506 -7.04 23.35 37.89
N VAL A 507 -7.76 24.48 37.95
CA VAL A 507 -8.81 24.69 38.95
C VAL A 507 -9.93 23.66 38.78
N LEU A 508 -10.39 23.40 37.55
CA LEU A 508 -11.43 22.39 37.31
C LEU A 508 -10.98 20.97 37.68
N GLN A 509 -9.69 20.63 37.51
CA GLN A 509 -9.16 19.34 38.00
C GLN A 509 -9.25 19.23 39.53
N SER A 510 -8.90 20.29 40.27
CA SER A 510 -8.94 20.28 41.73
C SER A 510 -10.38 20.24 42.26
N VAL A 511 -11.29 20.99 41.62
CA VAL A 511 -12.73 20.96 41.92
C VAL A 511 -13.32 19.57 41.67
N PHE A 512 -12.97 18.91 40.57
CA PHE A 512 -13.43 17.53 40.30
C PHE A 512 -12.94 16.55 41.37
N LYS A 513 -11.65 16.62 41.74
CA LYS A 513 -11.07 15.76 42.80
C LYS A 513 -11.76 16.00 44.15
N SER A 514 -12.01 17.25 44.50
CA SER A 514 -12.72 17.62 45.74
C SER A 514 -14.17 17.13 45.73
N ALA A 515 -14.90 17.34 44.63
CA ALA A 515 -16.29 16.89 44.48
C ALA A 515 -16.41 15.36 44.61
N ARG A 516 -15.47 14.62 44.01
CA ARG A 516 -15.44 13.16 44.14
C ARG A 516 -15.12 12.70 45.57
N GLN A 517 -14.20 13.37 46.26
CA GLN A 517 -13.85 13.02 47.65
C GLN A 517 -15.01 13.29 48.62
N LYS A 518 -15.80 14.35 48.40
CA LYS A 518 -16.99 14.63 49.21
C LYS A 518 -18.04 13.54 49.07
N LEU A 519 -18.34 13.13 47.83
CA LEU A 519 -19.28 12.05 47.57
C LEU A 519 -18.80 10.69 48.10
N ALA A 520 -17.50 10.41 48.08
CA ALA A 520 -16.96 9.18 48.67
C ALA A 520 -17.15 9.13 50.20
N LYS A 521 -17.10 10.28 50.89
CA LYS A 521 -17.33 10.38 52.34
C LYS A 521 -18.81 10.30 52.70
N GLU A 522 -19.69 10.87 51.86
CA GLU A 522 -21.14 10.78 52.03
C GLU A 522 -21.62 9.33 51.88
N ASP A 523 -21.08 8.57 50.92
CA ASP A 523 -21.36 7.14 50.76
C ASP A 523 -20.90 6.30 51.97
N GLU A 524 -19.73 6.59 52.57
CA GLU A 524 -19.24 5.90 53.78
C GLU A 524 -20.14 6.18 55.01
N SER A 525 -20.64 7.42 55.16
CA SER A 525 -21.56 7.76 56.26
C SER A 525 -22.98 7.19 56.10
N GLU A 526 -23.45 6.98 54.87
CA GLU A 526 -24.74 6.33 54.60
C GLU A 526 -24.66 4.80 54.86
N GLU A 527 -23.50 4.17 54.67
CA GLU A 527 -23.29 2.75 55.03
C GLU A 527 -23.19 2.54 56.55
N GLU A 528 -22.53 3.43 57.31
CA GLU A 528 -22.49 3.37 58.79
C GLU A 528 -23.87 3.61 59.42
N SER A 529 -24.71 4.49 58.86
CA SER A 529 -26.07 4.73 59.38
C SER A 529 -27.08 3.60 59.14
N ASN A 530 -26.80 2.69 58.18
CA ASN A 530 -27.65 1.52 57.93
C ASN A 530 -27.25 0.31 58.78
N GLU A 531 -26.04 0.29 59.36
CA GLU A 531 -25.63 -0.74 60.33
C GLU A 531 -26.15 -0.41 61.75
N GLU A 532 -26.46 0.85 62.07
CA GLU A 532 -27.01 1.25 63.38
C GLU A 532 -28.54 1.05 63.51
N GLU A 533 -29.29 0.83 62.41
CA GLU A 533 -30.74 0.54 62.45
C GLU A 533 -31.10 -0.96 62.53
N GLU A 534 -30.12 -1.88 62.49
CA GLU A 534 -30.37 -3.34 62.63
C GLU A 534 -30.17 -3.88 64.06
N ASP A 535 -29.81 -3.05 65.05
CA ASP A 535 -29.51 -3.48 66.44
C ASP A 535 -30.63 -3.20 67.47
N GLU A 536 -31.81 -2.72 67.07
CA GLU A 536 -33.00 -2.62 67.93
C GLU A 536 -34.16 -3.47 67.38
N ASP A 537 -34.10 -4.79 67.55
CA ASP A 537 -35.30 -5.59 67.88
C ASP A 537 -34.96 -7.06 68.20
N ASP A 538 -35.49 -7.49 69.36
CA ASP A 538 -35.71 -8.86 69.87
C ASP A 538 -34.56 -9.68 70.51
N GLU A 539 -34.46 -9.52 71.84
CA GLU A 539 -34.02 -10.56 72.78
C GLU A 539 -35.24 -11.05 73.62
N SER A 540 -35.72 -12.29 73.41
CA SER A 540 -36.04 -13.26 74.49
C SER A 540 -36.70 -14.58 74.02
N GLU A 541 -36.05 -15.67 74.45
CA GLU A 541 -36.57 -16.99 74.89
C GLU A 541 -37.47 -17.85 73.96
N SER A 542 -36.99 -18.91 73.31
CA SER A 542 -36.51 -20.25 73.77
C SER A 542 -37.59 -21.35 73.74
N GLU A 543 -37.44 -22.33 72.83
CA GLU A 543 -37.23 -23.76 73.15
C GLU A 543 -37.31 -24.69 71.91
N SER A 544 -36.18 -25.38 71.66
CA SER A 544 -36.06 -26.83 71.42
C SER A 544 -36.66 -27.50 70.16
N LYS A 545 -35.77 -27.80 69.19
CA LYS A 545 -35.46 -29.19 68.79
C LYS A 545 -34.06 -29.33 68.17
N SER A 546 -33.35 -30.33 68.68
CA SER A 546 -31.90 -30.57 68.64
C SER A 546 -31.39 -31.22 67.34
N VAL A 547 -30.08 -31.16 67.07
CA VAL A 547 -29.14 -32.32 66.99
C VAL A 547 -27.70 -31.81 67.12
N LYS A 548 -26.91 -32.45 68.01
CA LYS A 548 -25.51 -32.15 68.34
C LYS A 548 -24.52 -32.99 67.52
N VAL A 549 -23.37 -32.37 67.31
CA VAL A 549 -22.08 -32.82 66.75
C VAL A 549 -21.40 -33.92 67.58
N LYS A 550 -20.57 -34.77 66.93
CA LYS A 550 -19.30 -35.41 67.39
C LYS A 550 -18.82 -36.40 66.29
N ILE A 551 -17.56 -36.62 65.89
CA ILE A 551 -16.22 -36.57 66.51
C ILE A 551 -15.11 -36.53 65.42
N LYS A 552 -13.95 -35.97 65.79
CA LYS A 552 -12.62 -35.94 65.13
C LYS A 552 -11.82 -37.26 65.25
N LEU A 553 -10.85 -37.46 64.34
CA LEU A 553 -9.49 -38.00 64.59
C LEU A 553 -8.59 -37.59 63.40
N ASN A 554 -7.60 -36.67 63.49
CA ASN A 554 -6.20 -36.73 63.99
C ASN A 554 -5.32 -37.85 63.39
N LYS A 555 -4.35 -37.52 62.50
CA LYS A 555 -2.86 -37.34 62.68
C LYS A 555 -2.08 -38.67 62.52
N LYS A 556 -0.91 -38.85 61.87
CA LYS A 556 0.39 -38.12 61.80
C LYS A 556 1.33 -38.74 60.73
N ASP A 557 2.14 -37.90 60.05
CA ASP A 557 3.64 -37.81 60.02
C ASP A 557 4.31 -38.77 58.98
N ASP A 558 5.38 -38.43 58.23
CA ASP A 558 6.60 -37.63 58.46
C ASP A 558 6.98 -36.76 57.22
N LYS A 559 7.31 -35.45 57.35
CA LYS A 559 8.62 -34.77 57.60
C LYS A 559 9.67 -34.99 56.48
N ASN A 560 10.45 -33.99 56.00
CA ASN A 560 10.88 -32.72 56.61
C ASN A 560 11.58 -31.79 55.57
N ARG A 561 11.41 -30.45 55.77
CA ARG A 561 12.38 -29.32 55.64
C ARG A 561 13.02 -28.99 54.27
N ASP A 562 13.30 -27.74 53.89
CA ASP A 562 13.07 -26.37 54.39
C ASP A 562 13.55 -25.38 53.29
N LYS A 563 12.98 -24.16 53.23
CA LYS A 563 13.63 -22.86 52.90
C LYS A 563 12.68 -21.81 52.30
N GLY A 564 12.44 -20.75 53.07
CA GLY A 564 12.94 -19.41 52.77
C GLY A 564 12.27 -18.55 51.68
N LYS A 565 11.58 -17.50 52.14
CA LYS A 565 11.02 -16.35 51.40
C LYS A 565 12.02 -15.62 50.49
N GLY A 566 11.56 -15.05 49.37
CA GLY A 566 12.28 -14.03 48.60
C GLY A 566 11.56 -13.53 47.35
N LYS A 567 11.48 -12.20 47.19
CA LYS A 567 10.72 -11.41 46.19
C LYS A 567 11.22 -11.49 44.74
N LYS A 568 10.28 -11.14 43.82
CA LYS A 568 10.40 -10.44 42.50
C LYS A 568 11.12 -11.14 41.34
N ARG A 569 10.42 -11.27 40.19
CA ARG A 569 11.02 -11.33 38.84
C ARG A 569 10.28 -10.44 37.84
N GLN A 570 11.05 -9.55 37.21
CA GLN A 570 10.78 -8.95 35.90
C GLN A 570 11.62 -9.67 34.82
N ALA A 571 11.22 -9.40 33.59
CA ALA A 571 11.55 -10.05 32.32
C ALA A 571 13.04 -10.10 31.92
N ARG A 572 13.37 -11.01 30.98
CA ARG A 572 14.61 -10.94 30.20
C ARG A 572 14.43 -11.44 28.75
N VAL A 573 14.99 -10.65 27.85
CA VAL A 573 15.19 -10.78 26.39
C VAL A 573 16.17 -11.93 26.07
N LYS A 574 16.02 -12.57 24.90
CA LYS A 574 16.94 -13.59 24.36
C LYS A 574 17.73 -13.05 23.16
N ALA A 575 19.02 -13.36 23.12
CA ALA A 575 19.97 -13.13 22.03
C ALA A 575 20.53 -14.48 21.51
N LYS A 576 21.08 -14.43 20.29
CA LYS A 576 21.62 -15.52 19.45
C LYS A 576 22.83 -16.25 20.06
N PRO A 577 23.13 -17.51 19.64
CA PRO A 577 24.34 -18.22 20.05
C PRO A 577 25.48 -18.12 19.01
N VAL A 578 26.71 -18.15 19.53
CA VAL A 578 28.00 -18.31 18.86
C VAL A 578 28.43 -19.77 19.04
N VAL A 579 29.07 -20.39 18.04
CA VAL A 579 29.65 -21.75 18.12
C VAL A 579 31.17 -21.64 17.96
N SER A 580 31.90 -22.40 18.77
CA SER A 580 33.35 -22.49 18.89
C SER A 580 33.95 -23.62 18.05
N ASP A 581 35.21 -23.42 17.66
CA ASP A 581 36.13 -24.39 17.05
C ASP A 581 36.41 -25.62 17.93
N ASP A 582 36.57 -26.79 17.30
CA ASP A 582 37.71 -27.70 17.54
C ASP A 582 37.85 -28.74 16.40
N ASP A 583 39.09 -29.09 16.10
CA ASP A 583 39.63 -29.69 14.87
C ASP A 583 39.36 -31.21 14.66
N THR A 584 39.35 -31.65 13.40
CA THR A 584 39.95 -32.94 12.98
C THR A 584 40.23 -32.98 11.48
N ASP A 585 41.51 -33.20 11.14
CA ASP A 585 42.10 -33.32 9.80
C ASP A 585 41.65 -34.57 9.03
N GLU A 586 41.42 -34.43 7.71
CA GLU A 586 41.75 -35.46 6.71
C GLU A 586 41.86 -34.81 5.31
N ASP A 587 43.09 -34.71 4.83
CA ASP A 587 43.49 -34.16 3.53
C ASP A 587 43.17 -35.11 2.37
N GLN A 588 42.53 -34.60 1.31
CA GLN A 588 42.74 -35.07 -0.07
C GLN A 588 42.77 -33.88 -1.04
N ASP A 589 43.97 -33.56 -1.49
CA ASP A 589 44.29 -32.63 -2.59
C ASP A 589 43.84 -33.18 -3.95
N GLU A 590 43.04 -32.42 -4.70
CA GLU A 590 43.09 -32.40 -6.18
C GLU A 590 42.77 -31.00 -6.75
N ASN A 591 43.83 -30.19 -6.88
CA ASN A 591 44.23 -29.43 -8.08
C ASN A 591 43.14 -28.80 -8.99
N ILE A 592 42.86 -27.50 -8.82
CA ILE A 592 42.25 -26.66 -9.87
C ILE A 592 43.17 -25.47 -10.19
N SER A 593 43.71 -25.52 -11.41
CA SER A 593 44.55 -24.50 -12.04
C SER A 593 43.81 -23.19 -12.29
N TYR A 594 44.40 -22.09 -11.85
CA TYR A 594 44.04 -20.73 -12.22
C TYR A 594 44.29 -20.49 -13.73
N ILE A 595 43.26 -20.02 -14.45
CA ILE A 595 43.41 -19.45 -15.80
C ILE A 595 43.12 -17.96 -15.73
N ASN A 596 44.15 -17.18 -16.08
CA ASN A 596 44.17 -15.73 -16.22
C ASN A 596 43.16 -15.23 -17.26
N TYR A 597 42.37 -14.21 -16.93
CA TYR A 597 41.66 -13.39 -17.90
C TYR A 597 42.59 -12.31 -18.49
N PRO A 598 42.67 -12.14 -19.82
CA PRO A 598 43.39 -11.02 -20.43
C PRO A 598 42.56 -9.73 -20.41
N LYS A 599 43.22 -8.63 -20.07
CA LYS A 599 42.72 -7.25 -20.12
C LYS A 599 42.42 -6.85 -21.57
N VAL A 600 41.24 -6.28 -21.81
CA VAL A 600 40.88 -5.63 -23.08
C VAL A 600 41.17 -4.13 -22.96
N ASN A 601 42.09 -3.63 -23.77
CA ASN A 601 42.35 -2.20 -23.95
C ASN A 601 41.29 -1.61 -24.89
N TYR A 602 40.57 -0.58 -24.44
CA TYR A 602 39.78 0.28 -25.31
C TYR A 602 40.75 1.18 -26.11
N LEU A 603 40.72 1.05 -27.43
CA LEU A 603 41.39 1.95 -28.37
C LEU A 603 40.34 2.89 -28.97
N GLU A 604 40.27 4.12 -28.47
CA GLU A 604 39.60 5.24 -29.14
C GLU A 604 40.33 5.55 -30.45
N ARG A 605 39.64 5.43 -31.59
CA ARG A 605 40.10 5.98 -32.87
C ARG A 605 39.62 7.43 -32.98
N ARG A 606 40.53 8.38 -32.73
CA ARG A 606 40.40 9.75 -33.24
C ARG A 606 40.86 9.77 -34.70
N ASN A 607 39.98 10.17 -35.63
CA ASN A 607 40.39 10.61 -36.96
C ASN A 607 40.67 12.12 -36.93
N PRO A 608 41.79 12.59 -37.50
CA PRO A 608 42.03 14.01 -37.72
C PRO A 608 41.45 14.44 -39.08
N VAL A 609 40.71 15.55 -39.11
CA VAL A 609 40.43 16.27 -40.36
C VAL A 609 41.15 17.61 -40.29
N THR A 610 42.20 17.72 -41.08
CA THR A 610 42.79 18.99 -41.55
C THR A 610 42.35 19.20 -42.99
N LEU A 611 41.43 20.14 -43.22
CA LEU A 611 41.59 21.36 -44.03
C LEU A 611 40.26 22.11 -44.08
#